data_AF-A0A351YVI3-F1
#
_entry.id   AF-A0A351YVI3-F1
#
_cell.length_a   1.000
_cell.length_b   1.000
_cell.length_c   1.000
_cell.angle_alpha   90.00
_cell.angle_beta   90.00
_cell.angle_gamma   90.00
#
_symmetry.space_group_name_H-M   'P 1'
#
loop_
_entity.id
_entity.type
_entity.pdbx_description
1 polymer ?
#
loop_
_entity_poly.entity_id
_entity_poly.type
_entity_poly.pdbx_seq_one_letter_code
_entity_poly.pdbx_strand_id
1 'polypeptide(L)'
;MDQAKEIIEEFKSGKITLEKSVKALTEHIYNCKMWYGLGKLSMDSLHDFMVSYIPKLKKVLLNYKNGEGSLEGYLYANITMALRLWKRKEAASLAKQNCLTFISRLGLEEEEYDYQMDESSYVCEASECETPSLEQLREIKKKFRPVTYDSFRHKAYSGQDYSLFSCKTARILKKTCLVLFAKCAYYADDAITEKISVITEKPMEELQVIRQKIMQELSPKIVRIKKCRNIRDASFYFRNKYIMEKKNLRQNDYLAKSIEKKIEERNRMWQEKNSMLKEESNLITPSNAAVARVLGTNARVVKYILDYAKKNMDNLTFKRYNKCYEDLFGKWQREQKAGNE
;
A
#
# COMPACT_ATOMS: atom_id res chain seq x y z
N MET A 1 -42.18 55.35 -3.74
CA MET A 1 -41.03 56.08 -4.33
C MET A 1 -40.81 57.40 -3.60
N ASP A 2 -41.88 58.16 -3.33
CA ASP A 2 -41.82 59.39 -2.53
C ASP A 2 -41.27 59.16 -1.11
N GLN A 3 -41.60 58.02 -0.51
CA GLN A 3 -41.09 57.60 0.80
C GLN A 3 -39.55 57.56 0.88
N ALA A 4 -38.84 57.15 -0.17
CA ALA A 4 -37.37 57.11 -0.15
C ALA A 4 -36.76 58.52 -0.23
N LYS A 5 -37.41 59.44 -0.94
CA LYS A 5 -37.00 60.85 -1.03
C LYS A 5 -37.21 61.55 0.30
N GLU A 6 -38.38 61.34 0.91
CA GLU A 6 -38.74 61.88 2.22
C GLU A 6 -37.72 61.47 3.30
N ILE A 7 -37.36 60.19 3.38
CA ILE A 7 -36.35 59.68 4.32
C ILE A 7 -35.00 60.41 4.19
N ILE A 8 -34.60 60.78 2.97
CA ILE A 8 -33.32 61.47 2.73
C ILE A 8 -33.41 62.96 2.99
N GLU A 9 -34.53 63.60 2.69
CA GLU A 9 -34.74 65.01 3.03
C GLU A 9 -34.79 65.21 4.55
N GLU A 10 -35.44 64.30 5.28
CA GLU A 10 -35.47 64.30 6.76
C GLU A 10 -34.09 64.02 7.36
N PHE A 11 -33.29 63.16 6.73
CA PHE A 11 -31.91 62.94 7.12
C PHE A 11 -31.04 64.18 6.89
N LYS A 12 -31.13 64.81 5.70
CA LYS A 12 -30.34 66.01 5.36
C LYS A 12 -30.73 67.25 6.16
N SER A 13 -32.00 67.36 6.54
CA SER A 13 -32.49 68.42 7.44
C SER A 13 -32.19 68.15 8.91
N GLY A 14 -31.56 67.02 9.25
CA GLY A 14 -31.17 66.67 10.62
C GLY A 14 -32.32 66.23 11.53
N LYS A 15 -33.53 66.04 10.98
CA LYS A 15 -34.71 65.62 11.74
C LYS A 15 -34.61 64.18 12.24
N ILE A 16 -33.87 63.33 11.52
CA ILE A 16 -33.74 61.90 11.81
C ILE A 16 -32.27 61.50 11.87
N THR A 17 -31.93 60.61 12.82
CA THR A 17 -30.56 60.09 12.97
C THR A 17 -30.21 59.11 11.84
N LEU A 18 -28.92 59.01 11.52
CA LEU A 18 -28.41 58.11 10.46
C LEU A 18 -28.93 56.67 10.60
N GLU A 19 -29.00 56.14 11.82
CA GLU A 19 -29.44 54.77 12.08
C GLU A 19 -30.93 54.56 11.79
N LYS A 20 -31.76 55.53 12.18
CA LYS A 20 -33.20 55.50 11.88
C LYS A 20 -33.44 55.64 10.38
N SER A 21 -32.71 56.52 9.69
CA SER A 21 -32.79 56.66 8.23
C SER A 21 -32.38 55.39 7.51
N VAL A 22 -31.29 54.73 7.93
CA VAL A 22 -30.83 53.46 7.35
C VAL A 22 -31.87 52.36 7.56
N LYS A 23 -32.49 52.28 8.74
CA LYS A 23 -33.55 51.30 9.03
C LYS A 23 -34.76 51.54 8.12
N ALA A 24 -35.26 52.77 8.05
CA ALA A 24 -36.39 53.13 7.21
C ALA A 24 -36.11 52.85 5.72
N LEU A 25 -34.89 53.14 5.26
CA LEU A 25 -34.50 52.88 3.88
C LEU A 25 -34.32 51.38 3.60
N THR A 26 -33.87 50.60 4.59
CA THR A 26 -33.78 49.14 4.51
C THR A 26 -35.17 48.50 4.37
N GLU A 27 -36.13 48.95 5.19
CA GLU A 27 -37.53 48.52 5.09
C GLU A 27 -38.13 48.88 3.73
N HIS A 28 -37.85 50.10 3.24
CA HIS A 28 -38.27 50.52 1.90
C HIS A 28 -37.71 49.60 0.80
N ILE A 29 -36.40 49.31 0.83
CA ILE A 29 -35.75 48.41 -0.13
C ILE A 29 -36.35 47.01 -0.07
N TYR A 30 -36.65 46.51 1.12
CA TYR A 30 -37.24 45.19 1.32
C TYR A 30 -38.67 45.10 0.76
N ASN A 31 -39.48 46.12 1.03
CA ASN A 31 -40.86 46.21 0.54
C ASN A 31 -40.89 46.40 -0.99
N CYS A 32 -39.98 47.20 -1.52
CA CYS A 32 -39.85 47.46 -2.96
C CYS A 32 -38.81 46.56 -3.66
N LYS A 33 -38.55 45.35 -3.12
CA LYS A 33 -37.50 44.42 -3.61
C LYS A 33 -37.53 44.14 -5.12
N MET A 34 -38.71 44.11 -5.73
CA MET A 34 -38.86 43.88 -7.18
C MET A 34 -38.21 44.99 -8.00
N TRP A 35 -38.35 46.24 -7.56
CA TRP A 35 -37.85 47.41 -8.27
C TRP A 35 -36.32 47.48 -8.26
N TYR A 36 -35.69 47.01 -7.17
CA TYR A 36 -34.24 46.92 -7.04
C TYR A 36 -33.62 45.65 -7.64
N GLY A 37 -34.41 44.84 -8.37
CA GLY A 37 -33.93 43.59 -8.96
C GLY A 37 -33.65 42.47 -7.96
N LEU A 38 -34.09 42.62 -6.70
CA LEU A 38 -33.93 41.64 -5.62
C LEU A 38 -35.04 40.58 -5.62
N GLY A 39 -36.11 40.78 -6.39
CA GLY A 39 -37.25 39.86 -6.45
C GLY A 39 -36.96 38.45 -6.95
N LYS A 40 -35.80 38.23 -7.59
CA LYS A 40 -35.36 36.91 -8.06
C LYS A 40 -34.59 36.10 -7.01
N LEU A 41 -34.32 36.67 -5.84
CA LEU A 41 -33.67 35.96 -4.74
C LEU A 41 -34.70 35.13 -3.97
N SER A 42 -34.27 34.00 -3.42
CA SER A 42 -35.03 33.32 -2.37
C SER A 42 -35.09 34.21 -1.12
N MET A 43 -36.01 33.90 -0.21
CA MET A 43 -36.15 34.66 1.04
C MET A 43 -34.85 34.63 1.87
N ASP A 44 -34.21 33.47 1.98
CA ASP A 44 -32.95 33.31 2.70
C ASP A 44 -31.83 34.14 2.07
N SER A 45 -31.65 34.04 0.74
CA SER A 45 -30.65 34.82 0.02
C SER A 45 -30.92 36.33 0.08
N LEU A 46 -32.19 36.73 0.12
CA LEU A 46 -32.58 38.13 0.30
C LEU A 46 -32.15 38.60 1.70
N HIS A 47 -32.44 37.84 2.75
CA HIS A 47 -32.04 38.21 4.12
C HIS A 47 -30.52 38.30 4.24
N ASP A 48 -29.79 37.32 3.73
CA ASP A 48 -28.31 37.33 3.75
C ASP A 48 -27.72 38.50 2.97
N PHE A 49 -28.30 38.82 1.81
CA PHE A 49 -27.90 40.00 1.05
C PHE A 49 -28.14 41.28 1.86
N MET A 50 -29.33 41.44 2.45
CA MET A 50 -29.70 42.64 3.20
C MET A 50 -28.80 42.82 4.43
N VAL A 51 -28.55 41.76 5.20
CA VAL A 51 -27.60 41.78 6.34
C VAL A 51 -26.22 42.24 5.89
N SER A 52 -25.74 41.76 4.73
CA SER A 52 -24.45 42.17 4.17
C SER A 52 -24.42 43.60 3.61
N TYR A 53 -25.59 44.15 3.23
CA TYR A 53 -25.72 45.43 2.56
C TYR A 53 -26.01 46.61 3.50
N ILE A 54 -26.73 46.39 4.61
CA ILE A 54 -27.06 47.43 5.61
C ILE A 54 -25.83 48.27 6.03
N PRO A 55 -24.63 47.70 6.31
CA PRO A 55 -23.46 48.49 6.64
C PRO A 55 -22.99 49.41 5.50
N LYS A 56 -23.20 49.01 4.24
CA LYS A 56 -22.86 49.80 3.06
C LYS A 56 -23.88 50.90 2.82
N LEU A 57 -25.14 50.65 3.16
CA LEU A 57 -26.22 51.62 3.01
C LEU A 57 -25.97 52.90 3.80
N LYS A 58 -25.34 52.80 4.99
CA LYS A 58 -24.86 53.95 5.76
C LYS A 58 -23.96 54.87 4.92
N LYS A 59 -23.00 54.30 4.19
CA LYS A 59 -22.07 55.05 3.34
C LYS A 59 -22.76 55.63 2.11
N VAL A 60 -23.68 54.88 1.51
CA VAL A 60 -24.49 55.33 0.36
C VAL A 60 -25.30 56.57 0.73
N LEU A 61 -25.94 56.56 1.91
CA LEU A 61 -26.70 57.71 2.43
C LEU A 61 -25.82 58.94 2.65
N LEU A 62 -24.66 58.78 3.29
CA LEU A 62 -23.74 59.89 3.57
C LEU A 62 -23.14 60.52 2.31
N ASN A 63 -22.92 59.72 1.27
CA ASN A 63 -22.25 60.16 0.05
C ASN A 63 -23.20 60.73 -1.01
N TYR A 64 -24.51 60.65 -0.81
CA TYR A 64 -25.47 61.16 -1.79
C TYR A 64 -25.53 62.69 -1.79
N LYS A 65 -25.19 63.32 -2.91
CA LYS A 65 -25.29 64.77 -3.11
C LYS A 65 -26.53 65.12 -3.93
N ASN A 66 -27.28 66.13 -3.48
CA ASN A 66 -28.43 66.62 -4.23
C ASN A 66 -27.92 67.38 -5.46
N GLY A 67 -28.53 67.14 -6.62
CA GLY A 67 -28.18 67.82 -7.88
C GLY A 67 -27.26 67.03 -8.83
N GLU A 68 -26.59 65.98 -8.38
CA GLU A 68 -25.72 65.14 -9.24
C GLU A 68 -26.49 63.98 -9.91
N GLY A 69 -27.77 63.79 -9.59
CA GLY A 69 -28.64 62.77 -10.20
C GLY A 69 -29.87 62.42 -9.36
N SER A 70 -30.78 61.62 -9.92
CA SER A 70 -31.96 61.15 -9.19
C SER A 70 -31.55 60.17 -8.09
N LEU A 71 -32.14 60.36 -6.90
CA LEU A 71 -31.90 59.47 -5.77
C LEU A 71 -32.23 58.01 -6.11
N GLU A 72 -33.34 57.82 -6.81
CA GLU A 72 -33.84 56.52 -7.24
C GLU A 72 -32.80 55.78 -8.10
N GLY A 73 -32.23 56.47 -9.10
CA GLY A 73 -31.18 55.92 -9.94
C GLY A 73 -29.90 55.63 -9.15
N TYR A 74 -29.54 56.51 -8.21
CA TYR A 74 -28.38 56.34 -7.34
C TYR A 74 -28.50 55.12 -6.44
N LEU A 75 -29.64 54.94 -5.76
CA LEU A 75 -29.91 53.78 -4.92
C LEU A 75 -29.99 52.50 -5.75
N TYR A 76 -30.69 52.53 -6.88
CA TYR A 76 -30.79 51.40 -7.79
C TYR A 76 -29.41 50.92 -8.27
N ALA A 77 -28.55 51.84 -8.71
CA ALA A 77 -27.20 51.52 -9.17
C ALA A 77 -26.35 50.91 -8.06
N ASN A 78 -26.40 51.48 -6.84
CA ASN A 78 -25.65 50.98 -5.70
C ASN A 78 -26.10 49.58 -5.28
N ILE A 79 -27.41 49.34 -5.20
CA ILE A 79 -27.98 48.03 -4.80
C ILE A 79 -27.66 46.98 -5.87
N THR A 80 -27.83 47.31 -7.16
CA THR A 80 -27.54 46.39 -8.26
C THR A 80 -26.07 46.02 -8.32
N MET A 81 -25.16 46.98 -8.11
CA MET A 81 -23.73 46.71 -8.03
C MET A 81 -23.38 45.85 -6.81
N ALA A 82 -23.95 46.17 -5.64
CA ALA A 82 -23.74 45.39 -4.43
C ALA A 82 -24.23 43.95 -4.60
N LEU A 83 -25.39 43.75 -5.23
CA LEU A 83 -25.94 42.43 -5.53
C LEU A 83 -25.02 41.63 -6.45
N ARG A 84 -24.49 42.27 -7.52
CA ARG A 84 -23.54 41.63 -8.44
C ARG A 84 -22.28 41.17 -7.72
N LEU A 85 -21.72 42.01 -6.85
CA LEU A 85 -20.53 41.67 -6.06
C LEU A 85 -20.82 40.57 -5.03
N TRP A 86 -21.98 40.62 -4.39
CA TRP A 86 -22.43 39.61 -3.44
C TRP A 86 -22.58 38.24 -4.11
N LYS A 87 -23.27 38.15 -5.25
CA LYS A 87 -23.40 36.92 -6.04
C LYS A 87 -22.06 36.36 -6.49
N ARG A 88 -21.11 37.22 -6.90
CA ARG A 88 -19.75 36.79 -7.25
C ARG A 88 -19.01 36.20 -6.04
N LYS A 89 -19.15 36.82 -4.87
CA LYS A 89 -18.53 36.33 -3.63
C LYS A 89 -19.14 34.99 -3.20
N GLU A 90 -20.46 34.87 -3.26
CA GLU A 90 -21.19 33.64 -2.94
C GLU A 90 -20.77 32.50 -3.87
N ALA A 91 -20.76 32.72 -5.18
CA ALA A 91 -20.30 31.74 -6.16
C ALA A 91 -18.84 31.31 -5.91
N ALA A 92 -17.96 32.26 -5.59
CA ALA A 92 -16.57 31.95 -5.25
C ALA A 92 -16.45 31.14 -3.94
N SER A 93 -17.26 31.45 -2.93
CA SER A 93 -17.31 30.72 -1.66
C SER A 93 -17.80 29.30 -1.86
N LEU A 94 -18.88 29.11 -2.64
CA LEU A 94 -19.42 27.80 -2.98
C LEU A 94 -18.40 26.96 -3.77
N ALA A 95 -17.74 27.55 -4.75
CA ALA A 95 -16.67 26.87 -5.50
C ALA A 95 -15.53 26.43 -4.58
N LYS A 96 -15.14 27.27 -3.60
CA LYS A 96 -14.13 26.93 -2.59
C LYS A 96 -14.59 25.78 -1.69
N GLN A 97 -15.83 25.80 -1.22
CA GLN A 97 -16.40 24.72 -0.39
C GLN A 97 -16.42 23.41 -1.16
N ASN A 98 -16.93 23.40 -2.39
CA ASN A 98 -16.97 22.20 -3.23
C ASN A 98 -15.57 21.61 -3.47
N CYS A 99 -14.57 22.47 -3.70
CA CYS A 99 -13.17 22.08 -3.81
C CYS A 99 -12.64 21.39 -2.53
N LEU A 100 -12.91 21.96 -1.36
CA LEU A 100 -12.52 21.38 -0.09
C LEU A 100 -13.22 20.03 0.15
N THR A 101 -14.53 19.95 -0.06
CA THR A 101 -15.30 18.71 0.08
C THR A 101 -14.80 17.61 -0.84
N PHE A 102 -14.44 17.94 -2.08
CA PHE A 102 -13.86 16.99 -3.03
C PHE A 102 -12.51 16.43 -2.54
N ILE A 103 -11.62 17.29 -2.05
CA ILE A 103 -10.33 16.86 -1.49
C ILE A 103 -10.54 15.99 -0.26
N SER A 104 -11.42 16.40 0.66
CA SER A 104 -11.75 15.63 1.86
C SER A 104 -12.30 14.25 1.51
N ARG A 105 -13.21 14.15 0.53
CA ARG A 105 -13.73 12.87 0.05
C ARG A 105 -12.62 11.95 -0.46
N LEU A 106 -11.69 12.47 -1.27
CA LEU A 106 -10.57 11.67 -1.76
C LEU A 106 -9.66 11.18 -0.63
N GLY A 107 -9.50 11.96 0.45
CA GLY A 107 -8.77 11.54 1.65
C GLY A 107 -9.50 10.43 2.41
N LEU A 108 -10.81 10.60 2.62
CA LEU A 108 -11.63 9.57 3.29
C LEU A 108 -11.62 8.24 2.53
N GLU A 109 -11.67 8.27 1.19
CA GLU A 109 -11.58 7.05 0.38
C GLU A 109 -10.19 6.37 0.45
N GLU A 110 -9.11 7.14 0.70
CA GLU A 110 -7.79 6.57 0.99
C GLU A 110 -7.77 5.92 2.38
N GLU A 111 -8.29 6.62 3.39
CA GLU A 111 -8.36 6.12 4.77
C GLU A 111 -9.23 4.86 4.85
N GLU A 112 -10.41 4.86 4.22
CA GLU A 112 -11.31 3.70 4.20
C GLU A 112 -10.65 2.50 3.52
N TYR A 113 -9.90 2.69 2.44
CA TYR A 113 -9.11 1.62 1.85
C TYR A 113 -8.07 1.09 2.84
N ASP A 114 -7.34 1.98 3.51
CA ASP A 114 -6.33 1.57 4.51
C ASP A 114 -6.97 0.82 5.71
N TYR A 115 -8.21 1.17 6.10
CA TYR A 115 -9.00 0.44 7.11
C TYR A 115 -9.52 -0.91 6.61
N GLN A 116 -9.97 -0.99 5.35
CA GLN A 116 -10.47 -2.24 4.73
C GLN A 116 -9.34 -3.21 4.39
N MET A 117 -8.08 -2.73 4.32
CA MET A 117 -6.89 -3.56 4.23
C MET A 117 -6.66 -4.30 5.56
N ASP A 118 -7.41 -5.39 5.71
CA ASP A 118 -7.39 -6.41 6.77
C ASP A 118 -6.38 -6.21 7.91
N GLU A 119 -6.90 -5.90 9.11
CA GLU A 119 -6.15 -5.90 10.38
C GLU A 119 -5.44 -7.24 10.65
N SER A 120 -5.81 -8.34 9.99
CA SER A 120 -5.04 -9.60 10.02
C SER A 120 -3.60 -9.46 9.49
N SER A 121 -3.29 -8.33 8.82
CA SER A 121 -1.94 -7.93 8.44
C SER A 121 -1.11 -7.37 9.61
N TYR A 122 -1.75 -7.03 10.73
CA TYR A 122 -1.20 -6.39 11.92
C TYR A 122 -1.42 -7.18 13.22
N VAL A 123 -2.37 -8.11 13.25
CA VAL A 123 -2.58 -9.00 14.40
C VAL A 123 -1.69 -10.22 14.26
N CYS A 124 -0.58 -10.22 14.99
CA CYS A 124 0.01 -11.47 15.46
C CYS A 124 -1.03 -12.13 16.37
N GLU A 125 -1.66 -13.22 15.93
CA GLU A 125 -1.95 -14.27 16.89
C GLU A 125 -0.59 -14.84 17.30
N ALA A 126 -0.03 -14.28 18.38
CA ALA A 126 0.89 -15.02 19.20
C ALA A 126 0.09 -16.21 19.73
N SER A 127 0.13 -17.34 19.02
CA SER A 127 -0.21 -18.61 19.65
C SER A 127 0.75 -18.74 20.83
N GLU A 128 0.22 -18.61 22.04
CA GLU A 128 0.89 -19.05 23.25
C GLU A 128 1.20 -20.53 23.05
N CYS A 129 2.42 -20.80 22.59
CA CYS A 129 2.93 -22.14 22.50
C CYS A 129 3.24 -22.52 23.95
N GLU A 130 2.34 -23.30 24.56
CA GLU A 130 2.60 -23.97 25.84
C GLU A 130 4.00 -24.57 25.77
N THR A 131 4.89 -24.04 26.60
CA THR A 131 6.23 -24.60 26.72
C THR A 131 6.07 -26.03 27.23
N PRO A 132 6.54 -27.05 26.50
CA PRO A 132 6.37 -28.43 26.95
C PRO A 132 7.06 -28.58 28.31
N SER A 133 6.35 -29.16 29.27
CA SER A 133 6.82 -29.28 30.64
C SER A 133 8.14 -30.06 30.71
N LEU A 134 8.94 -29.78 31.75
CA LEU A 134 10.25 -30.41 31.96
C LEU A 134 10.16 -31.95 32.03
N GLU A 135 9.01 -32.50 32.42
CA GLU A 135 8.69 -33.94 32.35
C GLU A 135 8.63 -34.46 30.89
N GLN A 136 8.00 -33.73 29.97
CA GLN A 136 7.86 -34.13 28.55
C GLN A 136 9.20 -34.14 27.82
N LEU A 137 10.10 -33.19 28.14
CA LEU A 137 11.47 -33.17 27.61
C LEU A 137 12.33 -34.33 28.13
N ARG A 138 12.07 -34.84 29.33
CA ARG A 138 12.79 -35.98 29.93
C ARG A 138 12.37 -37.33 29.33
N GLU A 139 11.11 -37.50 28.92
CA GLU A 139 10.66 -38.71 28.21
C GLU A 139 11.22 -38.80 26.79
N ILE A 140 11.30 -37.69 26.06
CA ILE A 140 11.90 -37.63 24.72
C ILE A 140 13.39 -38.02 24.77
N LYS A 141 14.10 -37.61 25.83
CA LYS A 141 15.50 -37.99 26.05
C LYS A 141 15.69 -39.47 26.39
N LYS A 142 14.69 -40.13 27.00
CA LYS A 142 14.72 -41.59 27.27
C LYS A 142 14.45 -42.44 26.04
N LYS A 143 13.75 -41.92 25.02
CA LYS A 143 13.46 -42.63 23.76
C LYS A 143 14.65 -42.68 22.79
N PHE A 144 15.67 -41.84 22.97
CA PHE A 144 16.90 -41.87 22.18
C PHE A 144 18.06 -42.44 23.01
N ARG A 145 18.18 -43.77 23.08
CA ARG A 145 19.46 -44.41 23.43
C ARG A 145 20.37 -44.43 22.19
N PRO A 146 21.68 -44.15 22.33
CA PRO A 146 22.62 -44.35 21.22
C PRO A 146 22.66 -45.84 20.88
N VAL A 147 22.27 -46.18 19.66
CA VAL A 147 22.44 -47.53 19.12
C VAL A 147 23.94 -47.75 18.90
N THR A 148 24.55 -48.58 19.74
CA THR A 148 25.89 -49.10 19.51
C THR A 148 25.89 -50.01 18.29
N TYR A 149 26.76 -49.69 17.33
CA TYR A 149 26.90 -50.37 16.04
C TYR A 149 27.66 -51.69 16.23
N ASP A 150 26.98 -52.74 16.69
CA ASP A 150 27.50 -54.11 16.66
C ASP A 150 26.38 -55.10 16.39
N SER A 151 25.78 -55.00 15.20
CA SER A 151 25.07 -56.12 14.53
C SER A 151 24.39 -55.63 13.26
N PHE A 152 25.07 -55.66 12.12
CA PHE A 152 24.39 -55.82 10.83
C PHE A 152 25.01 -56.98 10.08
N ARG A 153 24.52 -58.19 10.43
CA ARG A 153 24.64 -59.37 9.59
C ARG A 153 23.76 -59.17 8.35
N HIS A 154 24.36 -59.46 7.21
CA HIS A 154 23.77 -59.62 5.89
C HIS A 154 22.32 -60.13 5.88
N LYS A 155 21.48 -59.48 5.07
CA LYS A 155 20.60 -60.19 4.13
C LYS A 155 20.26 -59.30 2.95
N ALA A 156 20.56 -59.84 1.78
CA ALA A 156 20.41 -59.22 0.47
C ALA A 156 18.94 -58.93 0.15
N TYR A 157 18.69 -57.74 -0.39
CA TYR A 157 17.69 -57.57 -1.43
C TYR A 157 18.36 -56.92 -2.64
N SER A 158 18.20 -57.64 -3.74
CA SER A 158 18.84 -57.50 -5.03
C SER A 158 18.30 -56.33 -5.85
N GLY A 159 19.21 -55.67 -6.56
CA GLY A 159 18.95 -55.33 -7.96
C GLY A 159 18.59 -53.89 -8.29
N GLN A 160 19.51 -52.95 -8.03
CA GLN A 160 20.04 -52.02 -9.05
C GLN A 160 21.09 -51.12 -8.41
N ASP A 161 22.31 -51.24 -8.92
CA ASP A 161 23.54 -50.67 -8.37
C ASP A 161 23.53 -49.15 -8.28
N TYR A 162 23.38 -48.65 -7.06
CA TYR A 162 23.87 -47.33 -6.63
C TYR A 162 25.28 -47.40 -6.02
N SER A 163 26.05 -48.45 -6.33
CA SER A 163 27.36 -48.74 -5.72
C SER A 163 28.53 -47.91 -6.27
N LEU A 164 28.27 -46.87 -7.10
CA LEU A 164 29.33 -46.02 -7.69
C LEU A 164 29.62 -44.70 -6.96
N PHE A 165 29.05 -44.47 -5.78
CA PHE A 165 29.48 -43.37 -4.92
C PHE A 165 30.19 -43.91 -3.68
N SER A 166 31.42 -43.42 -3.42
CA SER A 166 32.06 -43.65 -2.13
C SER A 166 31.06 -43.27 -1.02
N CYS A 167 30.99 -44.04 0.07
CA CYS A 167 30.07 -43.77 1.19
C CYS A 167 30.16 -42.31 1.70
N LYS A 168 31.31 -41.66 1.51
CA LYS A 168 31.54 -40.24 1.82
C LYS A 168 30.78 -39.31 0.86
N THR A 169 30.79 -39.57 -0.44
CA THR A 169 30.13 -38.74 -1.46
C THR A 169 28.61 -38.80 -1.33
N ALA A 170 28.05 -40.00 -1.12
CA ALA A 170 26.60 -40.16 -0.93
C ALA A 170 26.10 -39.40 0.32
N ARG A 171 26.89 -39.42 1.40
CA ARG A 171 26.60 -38.67 2.63
C ARG A 171 26.64 -37.16 2.43
N ILE A 172 27.55 -36.65 1.58
CA ILE A 172 27.63 -35.23 1.24
C ILE A 172 26.41 -34.82 0.39
N LEU A 173 26.02 -35.65 -0.59
CA LEU A 173 24.85 -35.43 -1.44
C LEU A 173 23.56 -35.34 -0.61
N LYS A 174 23.30 -36.32 0.26
CA LYS A 174 22.12 -36.33 1.16
C LYS A 174 22.05 -35.06 2.02
N LYS A 175 23.16 -34.66 2.62
CA LYS A 175 23.25 -33.42 3.41
C LYS A 175 23.01 -32.17 2.56
N THR A 176 23.49 -32.19 1.31
CA THR A 176 23.32 -31.07 0.37
C THR A 176 21.86 -30.91 -0.02
N CYS A 177 21.19 -32.01 -0.40
CA CYS A 177 19.76 -32.02 -0.70
C CYS A 177 18.91 -31.54 0.49
N LEU A 178 19.24 -31.96 1.72
CA LEU A 178 18.52 -31.53 2.92
C LEU A 178 18.69 -30.03 3.20
N VAL A 179 19.91 -29.50 3.02
CA VAL A 179 20.18 -28.05 3.18
C VAL A 179 19.50 -27.23 2.08
N LEU A 180 19.50 -27.71 0.85
CA LEU A 180 18.80 -27.04 -0.26
C LEU A 180 17.28 -27.06 -0.06
N PHE A 181 16.72 -28.19 0.36
CA PHE A 181 15.31 -28.31 0.74
C PHE A 181 14.95 -27.31 1.84
N ALA A 182 15.76 -27.24 2.90
CA ALA A 182 15.59 -26.25 3.96
C ALA A 182 15.65 -24.81 3.44
N LYS A 183 16.50 -24.51 2.44
CA LYS A 183 16.58 -23.18 1.82
C LYS A 183 15.40 -22.83 0.92
N CYS A 184 14.80 -23.81 0.25
CA CYS A 184 13.65 -23.62 -0.61
C CYS A 184 12.32 -24.01 0.05
N ALA A 185 12.28 -24.22 1.37
CA ALA A 185 11.11 -24.70 2.12
C ALA A 185 9.81 -23.92 1.85
N TYR A 186 9.91 -22.61 1.56
CA TYR A 186 8.78 -21.77 1.17
C TYR A 186 8.19 -22.12 -0.21
N TYR A 187 9.03 -22.54 -1.15
CA TYR A 187 8.65 -22.87 -2.54
C TYR A 187 8.48 -24.38 -2.76
N ALA A 188 8.87 -25.21 -1.79
CA ALA A 188 8.74 -26.66 -1.87
C ALA A 188 7.27 -27.07 -1.77
N ASP A 189 6.81 -27.88 -2.71
CA ASP A 189 5.53 -28.57 -2.69
C ASP A 189 5.69 -30.01 -2.15
N ASP A 190 4.59 -30.73 -2.03
CA ASP A 190 4.62 -32.11 -1.54
C ASP A 190 5.37 -33.05 -2.50
N ALA A 191 5.32 -32.76 -3.82
CA ALA A 191 6.05 -33.52 -4.83
C ALA A 191 7.59 -33.36 -4.72
N ILE A 192 8.09 -32.16 -4.42
CA ILE A 192 9.51 -31.92 -4.11
C ILE A 192 9.87 -32.61 -2.79
N THR A 193 8.99 -32.55 -1.80
CA THR A 193 9.22 -33.16 -0.49
C THR A 193 9.35 -34.68 -0.60
N GLU A 194 8.53 -35.34 -1.41
CA GLU A 194 8.61 -36.78 -1.71
C GLU A 194 9.94 -37.16 -2.36
N LYS A 195 10.39 -36.40 -3.37
CA LYS A 195 11.69 -36.64 -4.03
C LYS A 195 12.86 -36.50 -3.05
N ILE A 196 12.80 -35.53 -2.14
CA ILE A 196 13.83 -35.33 -1.12
C ILE A 196 13.78 -36.44 -0.06
N SER A 197 12.59 -36.94 0.29
CA SER A 197 12.41 -38.11 1.18
C SER A 197 13.15 -39.33 0.63
N VAL A 198 12.95 -39.65 -0.65
CA VAL A 198 13.64 -40.77 -1.33
C VAL A 198 15.16 -40.56 -1.33
N ILE A 199 15.65 -39.37 -1.69
CA ILE A 199 17.09 -39.12 -1.79
C ILE A 199 17.77 -39.13 -0.41
N THR A 200 17.11 -38.55 0.60
CA THR A 200 17.70 -38.40 1.95
C THR A 200 17.42 -39.57 2.87
N GLU A 201 16.59 -40.53 2.44
CA GLU A 201 16.10 -41.66 3.23
C GLU A 201 15.44 -41.19 4.54
N LYS A 202 14.73 -40.06 4.48
CA LYS A 202 14.00 -39.50 5.62
C LYS A 202 12.49 -39.62 5.38
N PRO A 203 11.71 -40.02 6.39
CA PRO A 203 10.26 -40.08 6.24
C PRO A 203 9.67 -38.69 5.94
N MET A 204 8.59 -38.66 5.17
CA MET A 204 7.97 -37.42 4.69
C MET A 204 7.51 -36.53 5.86
N GLU A 205 7.04 -37.15 6.93
CA GLU A 205 6.58 -36.50 8.16
C GLU A 205 7.73 -35.71 8.81
N GLU A 206 8.94 -36.26 8.86
CA GLU A 206 10.11 -35.54 9.39
C GLU A 206 10.46 -34.32 8.53
N LEU A 207 10.38 -34.45 7.21
CA LEU A 207 10.66 -33.33 6.29
C LEU A 207 9.60 -32.23 6.38
N GLN A 208 8.33 -32.60 6.59
CA GLN A 208 7.25 -31.65 6.84
C GLN A 208 7.45 -30.89 8.15
N VAL A 209 7.87 -31.57 9.23
CA VAL A 209 8.20 -30.90 10.50
C VAL A 209 9.37 -29.93 10.32
N ILE A 210 10.41 -30.31 9.58
CA ILE A 210 11.53 -29.41 9.24
C ILE A 210 11.03 -28.19 8.46
N ARG A 211 10.19 -28.41 7.45
CA ARG A 211 9.59 -27.33 6.64
C ARG A 211 8.78 -26.37 7.52
N GLN A 212 7.92 -26.89 8.40
CA GLN A 212 7.12 -26.07 9.31
C GLN A 212 7.98 -25.20 10.23
N LYS A 213 9.02 -25.77 10.85
CA LYS A 213 9.96 -25.01 11.70
C LYS A 213 10.68 -23.89 10.93
N ILE A 214 11.04 -24.14 9.68
CA ILE A 214 11.65 -23.12 8.81
C ILE A 214 10.63 -22.05 8.42
N MET A 215 9.38 -22.43 8.16
CA MET A 215 8.31 -21.48 7.85
C MET A 215 8.00 -20.56 9.04
N GLN A 216 8.06 -21.07 10.27
CA GLN A 216 7.94 -20.25 11.49
C GLN A 216 9.05 -19.20 11.57
N GLU A 217 10.30 -19.58 11.29
CA GLU A 217 11.45 -18.65 11.24
C GLU A 217 11.35 -17.63 10.08
N LEU A 218 10.67 -18.00 8.99
CA LEU A 218 10.44 -17.14 7.83
C LEU A 218 9.23 -16.21 7.99
N SER A 219 8.32 -16.49 8.93
CA SER A 219 7.06 -15.77 9.07
C SER A 219 7.22 -14.24 9.11
N PRO A 220 8.20 -13.65 9.83
CA PRO A 220 8.33 -12.19 9.87
C PRO A 220 8.76 -11.62 8.51
N LYS A 221 9.61 -12.35 7.78
CA LYS A 221 10.07 -11.96 6.44
C LYS A 221 8.92 -12.05 5.43
N ILE A 222 8.11 -13.10 5.50
CA ILE A 222 6.92 -13.29 4.65
C ILE A 222 5.94 -12.13 4.86
N VAL A 223 5.61 -11.81 6.11
CA VAL A 223 4.71 -10.70 6.46
C VAL A 223 5.25 -9.37 5.94
N ARG A 224 6.54 -9.09 6.15
CA ARG A 224 7.19 -7.87 5.64
C ARG A 224 7.07 -7.74 4.13
N ILE A 225 7.33 -8.81 3.39
CA ILE A 225 7.26 -8.81 1.92
C ILE A 225 5.80 -8.67 1.45
N LYS A 226 4.85 -9.35 2.09
CA LYS A 226 3.41 -9.21 1.81
C LYS A 226 2.95 -7.77 2.01
N LYS A 227 3.33 -7.13 3.12
CA LYS A 227 3.06 -5.71 3.37
C LYS A 227 3.66 -4.81 2.29
N CYS A 228 4.90 -5.07 1.87
CA CYS A 228 5.53 -4.32 0.77
C CYS A 228 4.76 -4.45 -0.55
N ARG A 229 4.29 -5.66 -0.89
CA ARG A 229 3.44 -5.90 -2.07
C ARG A 229 2.11 -5.17 -1.98
N ASN A 230 1.44 -5.23 -0.83
CA ASN A 230 0.18 -4.53 -0.60
C ASN A 230 0.34 -3.02 -0.78
N ILE A 231 1.39 -2.41 -0.20
CA ILE A 231 1.67 -0.97 -0.35
C ILE A 231 1.93 -0.61 -1.82
N ARG A 232 2.68 -1.46 -2.54
CA ARG A 232 2.92 -1.27 -3.98
C ARG A 232 1.59 -1.29 -4.75
N ASP A 233 0.74 -2.28 -4.50
CA ASP A 233 -0.51 -2.48 -5.25
C ASP A 233 -1.52 -1.36 -4.95
N ALA A 234 -1.64 -0.96 -3.69
CA ALA A 234 -2.42 0.21 -3.27
C ALA A 234 -1.92 1.50 -3.94
N SER A 235 -0.60 1.72 -3.93
CA SER A 235 0.01 2.91 -4.56
C SER A 235 -0.26 2.93 -6.07
N PHE A 236 -0.21 1.77 -6.74
CA PHE A 236 -0.56 1.66 -8.16
C PHE A 236 -2.03 1.98 -8.42
N TYR A 237 -2.94 1.43 -7.61
CA TYR A 237 -4.37 1.69 -7.71
C TYR A 237 -4.70 3.18 -7.56
N PHE A 238 -4.28 3.80 -6.45
CA PHE A 238 -4.57 5.21 -6.17
C PHE A 238 -3.92 6.15 -7.17
N ARG A 239 -2.69 5.86 -7.63
CA ARG A 239 -2.05 6.59 -8.73
C ARG A 239 -2.95 6.62 -9.96
N ASN A 240 -3.45 5.46 -10.39
CA ASN A 240 -4.28 5.37 -11.59
C ASN A 240 -5.64 6.04 -11.40
N LYS A 241 -6.25 5.89 -10.22
CA LYS A 241 -7.48 6.59 -9.84
C LYS A 241 -7.31 8.10 -9.98
N TYR A 242 -6.24 8.65 -9.40
CA TYR A 242 -5.94 10.08 -9.48
C TYR A 242 -5.62 10.57 -10.89
N ILE A 243 -4.96 9.75 -11.71
CA ILE A 243 -4.79 10.06 -13.13
C ILE A 243 -6.15 10.19 -13.82
N MET A 244 -7.12 9.33 -13.51
CA MET A 244 -8.47 9.42 -14.09
C MET A 244 -9.22 10.65 -13.58
N GLU A 245 -9.17 10.94 -12.28
CA GLU A 245 -9.78 12.15 -11.71
C GLU A 245 -9.20 13.43 -12.33
N LYS A 246 -7.87 13.48 -12.53
CA LYS A 246 -7.21 14.63 -13.17
C LYS A 246 -7.70 14.86 -14.60
N LYS A 247 -8.02 13.81 -15.36
CA LYS A 247 -8.55 13.94 -16.73
C LYS A 247 -9.92 14.61 -16.78
N ASN A 248 -10.71 14.47 -15.72
CA ASN A 248 -12.04 15.08 -15.62
C ASN A 248 -11.97 16.56 -15.18
N LEU A 249 -10.80 17.06 -14.80
CA LEU A 249 -10.60 18.44 -14.35
C LEU A 249 -10.05 19.32 -15.46
N ARG A 250 -10.36 20.62 -15.38
CA ARG A 250 -9.81 21.62 -16.31
C ARG A 250 -8.32 21.82 -16.04
N GLN A 251 -7.57 22.01 -17.12
CA GLN A 251 -6.14 22.29 -17.07
C GLN A 251 -5.89 23.62 -16.32
N ASN A 252 -4.94 23.63 -15.38
CA ASN A 252 -4.60 24.72 -14.46
C ASN A 252 -5.56 24.99 -13.27
N ASP A 253 -6.54 24.13 -13.01
CA ASP A 253 -7.31 24.21 -11.77
C ASP A 253 -6.44 23.91 -10.54
N TYR A 254 -6.73 24.55 -9.40
CA TYR A 254 -6.08 24.26 -8.12
C TYR A 254 -6.26 22.78 -7.73
N LEU A 255 -7.45 22.23 -7.97
CA LEU A 255 -7.74 20.81 -7.75
C LEU A 255 -6.83 19.91 -8.58
N ALA A 256 -6.61 20.26 -9.85
CA ALA A 256 -5.74 19.50 -10.73
C ALA A 256 -4.28 19.49 -10.22
N LYS A 257 -3.79 20.61 -9.69
CA LYS A 257 -2.46 20.70 -9.06
C LYS A 257 -2.36 19.89 -7.77
N SER A 258 -3.41 19.90 -6.94
CA SER A 258 -3.44 19.10 -5.72
C SER A 258 -3.43 17.60 -6.03
N ILE A 259 -4.22 17.17 -7.02
CA ILE A 259 -4.24 15.77 -7.48
C ILE A 259 -2.91 15.38 -8.10
N GLU A 260 -2.26 16.27 -8.84
CA GLU A 260 -0.93 16.03 -9.42
C GLU A 260 0.11 15.71 -8.35
N LYS A 261 0.13 16.44 -7.23
CA LYS A 261 1.00 16.11 -6.10
C LYS A 261 0.71 14.71 -5.54
N LYS A 262 -0.57 14.34 -5.38
CA LYS A 262 -0.95 12.99 -4.93
C LYS A 262 -0.50 11.91 -5.93
N ILE A 263 -0.58 12.16 -7.24
CA ILE A 263 -0.08 11.25 -8.28
C ILE A 263 1.43 11.06 -8.12
N GLU A 264 2.19 12.14 -7.96
CA GLU A 264 3.64 12.10 -7.80
C GLU A 264 4.06 11.31 -6.56
N GLU A 265 3.41 11.57 -5.42
CA GLU A 265 3.65 10.85 -4.17
C GLU A 265 3.39 9.33 -4.31
N ARG A 266 2.23 8.97 -4.86
CA ARG A 266 1.85 7.57 -5.07
C ARG A 266 2.77 6.89 -6.10
N ASN A 267 3.19 7.60 -7.14
CA ASN A 267 4.13 7.11 -8.14
C ASN A 267 5.52 6.85 -7.53
N ARG A 268 6.02 7.77 -6.70
CA ARG A 268 7.28 7.60 -5.96
C ARG A 268 7.23 6.38 -5.05
N MET A 269 6.18 6.23 -4.26
CA MET A 269 6.03 5.06 -3.37
C MET A 269 5.95 3.75 -4.16
N TRP A 270 5.18 3.73 -5.26
CA TRP A 270 5.10 2.56 -6.13
C TRP A 270 6.46 2.16 -6.71
N GLN A 271 7.25 3.14 -7.18
CA GLN A 271 8.60 2.90 -7.69
C GLN A 271 9.54 2.40 -6.60
N GLU A 272 9.53 3.01 -5.43
CA GLU A 272 10.35 2.61 -4.28
C GLU A 272 10.06 1.16 -3.88
N LYS A 273 8.80 0.78 -3.69
CA LYS A 273 8.42 -0.59 -3.30
C LYS A 273 8.71 -1.61 -4.40
N ASN A 274 8.57 -1.24 -5.67
CA ASN A 274 9.00 -2.07 -6.78
C ASN A 274 10.50 -2.33 -6.78
N SER A 275 11.31 -1.29 -6.56
CA SER A 275 12.77 -1.43 -6.47
C SER A 275 13.16 -2.35 -5.32
N MET A 276 12.56 -2.16 -4.13
CA MET A 276 12.78 -3.05 -2.99
C MET A 276 12.43 -4.50 -3.36
N LEU A 277 11.25 -4.77 -3.93
CA LEU A 277 10.84 -6.14 -4.27
C LEU A 277 11.71 -6.83 -5.33
N LYS A 278 12.45 -6.07 -6.15
CA LYS A 278 13.39 -6.60 -7.14
C LYS A 278 14.74 -7.02 -6.53
N GLU A 279 15.07 -6.53 -5.33
CA GLU A 279 16.32 -6.93 -4.67
C GLU A 279 16.32 -8.41 -4.33
N GLU A 280 17.42 -9.11 -4.63
CA GLU A 280 17.61 -10.53 -4.30
C GLU A 280 17.49 -10.80 -2.79
N SER A 281 17.79 -9.80 -1.96
CA SER A 281 17.62 -9.82 -0.50
C SER A 281 16.18 -10.13 -0.06
N ASN A 282 15.20 -9.81 -0.92
CA ASN A 282 13.78 -9.98 -0.69
C ASN A 282 13.20 -11.29 -1.24
N LEU A 283 14.03 -12.19 -1.77
CA LEU A 283 13.62 -13.58 -1.97
C LEU A 283 13.28 -14.22 -0.62
N ILE A 284 12.20 -15.00 -0.57
CA ILE A 284 11.75 -15.65 0.67
C ILE A 284 12.61 -16.89 0.89
N THR A 285 13.80 -16.66 1.43
CA THR A 285 14.78 -17.68 1.75
C THR A 285 15.23 -17.51 3.20
N PRO A 286 15.36 -18.62 3.96
CA PRO A 286 15.77 -18.55 5.35
C PRO A 286 17.26 -18.21 5.43
N SER A 287 17.69 -17.62 6.55
CA SER A 287 19.10 -17.33 6.77
C SER A 287 19.92 -18.62 6.95
N ASN A 288 21.25 -18.56 6.79
CA ASN A 288 22.10 -19.73 7.06
C ASN A 288 22.02 -20.14 8.54
N ALA A 289 21.80 -19.18 9.44
CA ALA A 289 21.62 -19.42 10.86
C ALA A 289 20.30 -20.15 11.16
N ALA A 290 19.19 -19.74 10.53
CA ALA A 290 17.89 -20.39 10.71
C ALA A 290 17.92 -21.87 10.26
N VAL A 291 18.50 -22.14 9.08
CA VAL A 291 18.67 -23.52 8.58
C VAL A 291 19.57 -24.34 9.53
N ALA A 292 20.65 -23.74 10.03
CA ALA A 292 21.55 -24.40 10.96
C ALA A 292 20.86 -24.78 12.28
N ARG A 293 20.02 -23.88 12.84
CA ARG A 293 19.21 -24.15 14.04
C ARG A 293 18.27 -25.33 13.83
N VAL A 294 17.49 -25.32 12.74
CA VAL A 294 16.48 -26.36 12.49
C VAL A 294 17.12 -27.72 12.21
N LEU A 295 18.24 -27.75 11.47
CA LEU A 295 18.94 -29.00 11.13
C LEU A 295 19.93 -29.47 12.20
N GLY A 296 20.10 -28.72 13.31
CA GLY A 296 21.07 -29.05 14.36
C GLY A 296 22.53 -29.02 13.88
N THR A 297 22.88 -28.09 12.99
CA THR A 297 24.23 -27.94 12.42
C THR A 297 24.79 -26.53 12.67
N ASN A 298 26.00 -26.25 12.18
CA ASN A 298 26.61 -24.93 12.27
C ASN A 298 26.37 -24.11 10.98
N ALA A 299 26.08 -22.81 11.10
CA ALA A 299 25.87 -21.92 9.96
C ALA A 299 27.05 -21.89 8.97
N ARG A 300 28.29 -22.08 9.45
CA ARG A 300 29.48 -22.21 8.58
C ARG A 300 29.42 -23.47 7.72
N VAL A 301 28.91 -24.57 8.27
CA VAL A 301 28.72 -25.83 7.54
C VAL A 301 27.63 -25.67 6.50
N VAL A 302 26.53 -24.99 6.83
CA VAL A 302 25.47 -24.66 5.86
C VAL A 302 26.04 -23.82 4.71
N LYS A 303 26.83 -22.78 5.00
CA LYS A 303 27.49 -21.98 3.96
C LYS A 303 28.40 -22.83 3.07
N TYR A 304 29.27 -23.65 3.69
CA TYR A 304 30.15 -24.54 2.95
C TYR A 304 29.40 -25.50 2.03
N ILE A 305 28.29 -26.08 2.49
CA ILE A 305 27.44 -26.98 1.70
C ILE A 305 26.82 -26.24 0.51
N LEU A 306 26.36 -25.00 0.70
CA LEU A 306 25.80 -24.18 -0.38
C LEU A 306 26.87 -23.79 -1.42
N ASP A 307 28.06 -23.41 -0.96
CA ASP A 307 29.19 -23.10 -1.84
C ASP A 307 29.63 -24.35 -2.63
N TYR A 308 29.65 -25.52 -1.97
CA TYR A 308 29.89 -26.80 -2.60
C TYR A 308 28.82 -27.13 -3.65
N ALA A 309 27.54 -26.95 -3.31
CA ALA A 309 26.42 -27.19 -4.21
C ALA A 309 26.48 -26.30 -5.46
N LYS A 310 26.81 -25.01 -5.28
CA LYS A 310 26.95 -24.04 -6.36
C LYS A 310 28.08 -24.40 -7.33
N LYS A 311 29.22 -24.88 -6.81
CA LYS A 311 30.37 -25.32 -7.62
C LYS A 311 30.15 -26.69 -8.29
N ASN A 312 29.25 -27.51 -7.76
CA ASN A 312 29.01 -28.88 -8.20
C ASN A 312 27.57 -29.08 -8.71
N MET A 313 26.93 -28.04 -9.26
CA MET A 313 25.56 -28.15 -9.81
C MET A 313 25.46 -29.26 -10.89
N ASP A 314 26.54 -29.48 -11.63
CA ASP A 314 26.65 -30.56 -12.64
C ASP A 314 26.63 -31.97 -12.03
N ASN A 315 27.03 -32.12 -10.75
CA ASN A 315 26.99 -33.38 -10.01
C ASN A 315 25.68 -33.56 -9.22
N LEU A 316 24.93 -32.47 -9.00
CA LEU A 316 23.60 -32.46 -8.38
C LEU A 316 22.47 -32.62 -9.39
N THR A 317 22.74 -32.32 -10.67
CA THR A 317 21.88 -32.71 -11.77
C THR A 317 22.14 -34.18 -12.09
N PHE A 318 21.10 -35.02 -12.03
CA PHE A 318 21.13 -36.44 -12.44
C PHE A 318 21.49 -36.66 -13.93
N LYS A 319 22.07 -35.65 -14.61
CA LYS A 319 22.43 -35.68 -16.04
C LYS A 319 23.88 -36.07 -16.31
N ARG A 320 24.73 -36.30 -15.31
CA ARG A 320 26.09 -36.80 -15.57
C ARG A 320 26.32 -38.16 -14.96
N TYR A 321 26.66 -39.09 -15.86
CA TYR A 321 27.02 -40.50 -15.69
C TYR A 321 25.86 -41.49 -15.60
N ASN A 322 25.06 -41.54 -16.67
CA ASN A 322 24.81 -42.79 -17.40
C ASN A 322 24.14 -42.49 -18.74
N LYS A 323 24.98 -42.22 -19.73
CA LYS A 323 24.69 -42.72 -21.07
C LYS A 323 25.95 -43.40 -21.56
N CYS A 324 25.94 -44.73 -21.51
CA CYS A 324 26.49 -45.51 -22.60
C CYS A 324 25.73 -45.03 -23.85
N TYR A 325 26.28 -44.04 -24.56
CA TYR A 325 25.94 -43.91 -25.96
C TYR A 325 26.80 -44.98 -26.64
N GLU A 326 26.16 -46.09 -27.00
CA GLU A 326 26.56 -46.75 -28.23
C GLU A 326 26.34 -45.72 -29.34
N ASP A 327 27.42 -45.20 -29.92
CA ASP A 327 27.28 -44.68 -31.27
C ASP A 327 26.88 -45.87 -32.15
N LEU A 328 25.99 -45.63 -33.12
CA LEU A 328 25.44 -46.60 -34.07
C LEU A 328 26.48 -47.42 -34.87
N PHE A 329 27.78 -47.24 -34.61
CA PHE A 329 28.92 -47.94 -35.23
C PHE A 329 29.90 -48.61 -34.25
N GLY A 330 29.52 -48.83 -32.98
CA GLY A 330 30.13 -49.87 -32.15
C GLY A 330 31.65 -49.79 -31.91
N LYS A 331 32.22 -48.60 -31.69
CA LYS A 331 33.62 -48.48 -31.21
C LYS A 331 33.69 -47.73 -29.88
N TRP A 332 34.24 -48.43 -28.89
CA TRP A 332 34.57 -47.90 -27.56
C TRP A 332 35.87 -47.10 -27.64
N GLN A 333 35.84 -45.81 -27.31
CA GLN A 333 37.07 -45.07 -27.00
C GLN A 333 37.01 -44.46 -25.61
N ARG A 334 38.07 -44.69 -24.82
CA ARG A 334 38.33 -44.02 -23.55
C ARG A 334 39.21 -42.82 -23.83
N GLU A 335 38.69 -41.60 -23.68
CA GLU A 335 39.54 -40.43 -23.44
C GLU A 335 39.13 -39.77 -22.13
N GLN A 336 40.04 -39.85 -21.15
CA GLN A 336 40.16 -38.83 -20.12
C GLN A 336 40.79 -37.61 -20.78
N LYS A 337 40.17 -36.43 -20.67
CA LYS A 337 40.89 -35.17 -20.84
C LYS A 337 40.76 -34.33 -19.58
N ALA A 338 41.86 -34.31 -18.85
CA ALA A 338 42.27 -33.21 -18.01
C ALA A 338 42.78 -32.06 -18.89
N GLY A 339 42.70 -30.82 -18.39
CA GLY A 339 43.53 -29.71 -18.88
C GLY A 339 42.75 -28.57 -19.53
N ASN A 340 42.77 -27.43 -18.81
CA ASN A 340 42.88 -26.04 -19.27
C ASN A 340 42.45 -25.69 -20.70
N GLU A 341 41.48 -24.78 -20.80
CA GLU A 341 41.70 -23.38 -21.25
C GLU A 341 40.57 -22.49 -20.71
#